data_AF-A0A6I6XT28-F1
#
_entry.id   AF-A0A6I6XT28-F1
#
_cell.length_a   1.000
_cell.length_b   1.000
_cell.length_c   1.000
_cell.angle_alpha   90.00
_cell.angle_beta   90.00
_cell.angle_gamma   90.00
#
_symmetry.space_group_name_H-M   'P 1'
#
loop_
_entity.id
_entity.type
_entity.pdbx_description
1 polymer ?
#
loop_
_entity_poly.entity_id
_entity_poly.type
_entity_poly.pdbx_seq_one_letter_code
_entity_poly.pdbx_strand_id
1 'polypeptide(L)'
;MKKLVPDPPHTFGHPGDRSLSRAISDDIVPMEYVLLNVSNYLTFAYSDSRRALERVEDEETRQLLLHGLRAIQIAWGQADALASALERKGGRGIA
;
A
#
# COMPACT_ATOMS: atom_id res chain seq x y z
N MET A 1 26.04 6.39 5.59
CA MET A 1 24.85 6.20 6.45
C MET A 1 24.02 5.09 5.85
N LYS A 2 23.87 3.95 6.55
CA LYS A 2 23.11 2.78 6.04
C LYS A 2 21.62 3.05 6.24
N LYS A 3 20.81 2.71 5.23
CA LYS A 3 19.36 2.95 5.15
C LYS A 3 18.67 2.48 6.44
N LEU A 4 17.98 3.41 7.11
CA LEU A 4 17.17 3.21 8.32
C LEU A 4 15.69 2.96 7.94
N VAL A 5 15.46 2.35 6.78
CA VAL A 5 14.12 1.91 6.37
C VAL A 5 14.15 0.39 6.50
N PRO A 6 13.44 -0.19 7.48
CA PRO A 6 13.29 -1.63 7.55
C PRO A 6 12.67 -2.10 6.23
N ASP A 7 13.23 -3.16 5.65
CA ASP A 7 12.59 -3.79 4.49
C ASP A 7 11.15 -4.16 4.87
N PRO A 8 10.16 -3.89 4.00
CA PRO A 8 8.78 -4.23 4.31
C PRO A 8 8.67 -5.73 4.59
N PRO A 9 7.85 -6.15 5.57
CA PRO A 9 7.73 -7.55 5.93
C PRO A 9 7.40 -8.40 4.70
N HIS A 10 8.30 -9.32 4.35
CA HIS A 10 8.21 -10.16 3.14
C HIS A 10 7.11 -11.23 3.23
N THR A 11 6.44 -11.37 4.37
CA THR A 11 5.47 -12.42 4.64
C THR A 11 4.23 -11.84 5.32
N PHE A 12 3.27 -11.41 4.50
CA PHE A 12 1.87 -11.43 4.94
C PHE A 12 1.39 -12.88 4.87
N GLY A 13 1.13 -13.48 6.03
CA GLY A 13 0.62 -14.85 6.12
C GLY A 13 -0.79 -14.93 5.57
N HIS A 14 -1.01 -15.84 4.62
CA HIS A 14 -2.35 -16.26 4.22
C HIS A 14 -2.77 -17.47 5.10
N PRO A 15 -4.08 -17.73 5.33
CA PRO A 15 -4.49 -18.92 6.06
C PRO A 15 -3.97 -20.20 5.36
N GLY A 16 -3.21 -21.02 6.09
CA GLY A 16 -2.71 -22.32 5.60
C GLY A 16 -1.24 -22.35 5.15
N ASP A 17 -0.31 -21.81 5.96
CA ASP A 17 1.16 -21.89 5.80
C ASP A 17 1.73 -21.36 4.46
N ARG A 18 0.91 -20.69 3.64
CA ARG A 18 1.35 -20.10 2.37
C ARG A 18 1.51 -18.58 2.51
N SER A 19 2.62 -18.05 2.00
CA SER A 19 2.80 -16.60 1.89
C SER A 19 1.86 -16.04 0.82
N LEU A 20 1.38 -14.80 1.02
CA LEU A 20 0.57 -14.09 0.03
C LEU A 20 1.29 -14.01 -1.33
N SER A 21 2.62 -13.81 -1.32
CA SER A 21 3.45 -13.80 -2.53
C SER A 21 3.35 -15.09 -3.35
N ARG A 22 3.31 -16.25 -2.67
CA ARG A 22 3.16 -17.55 -3.32
C ARG A 22 1.75 -17.76 -3.82
N ALA A 23 0.74 -17.36 -3.05
CA ALA A 23 -0.66 -17.44 -3.46
C ALA A 23 -0.96 -16.60 -4.72
N ILE A 24 -0.32 -15.44 -4.86
CA ILE A 24 -0.38 -14.63 -6.08
C ILE A 24 0.32 -15.34 -7.25
N SER A 25 1.52 -15.89 -7.01
CA SER A 25 2.32 -16.55 -8.06
C SER A 25 1.66 -17.84 -8.58
N ASP A 26 0.90 -18.52 -7.72
CA ASP A 26 0.14 -19.73 -8.03
C ASP A 26 -1.26 -19.42 -8.62
N ASP A 27 -1.56 -18.14 -8.91
CA ASP A 27 -2.86 -17.65 -9.44
C ASP A 27 -4.08 -17.97 -8.55
N ILE A 28 -3.84 -18.25 -7.26
CA ILE A 28 -4.89 -18.50 -6.25
C ILE A 28 -5.52 -17.18 -5.81
N VAL A 29 -4.71 -16.13 -5.71
CA VAL A 29 -5.14 -14.79 -5.29
C VAL A 29 -4.81 -13.79 -6.41
N PRO A 30 -5.83 -13.14 -7.01
CA PRO A 30 -5.61 -12.08 -7.98
C PRO A 30 -4.77 -10.92 -7.40
N MET A 31 -3.74 -10.51 -8.14
CA MET A 31 -2.85 -9.42 -7.74
C MET A 31 -3.64 -8.11 -7.55
N GLU A 32 -4.67 -7.89 -8.35
CA GLU A 32 -5.54 -6.71 -8.32
C GLU A 32 -6.25 -6.60 -6.96
N TYR A 33 -6.69 -7.71 -6.37
CA TYR A 33 -7.30 -7.71 -5.04
C TYR A 33 -6.30 -7.37 -3.94
N VAL A 34 -5.05 -7.78 -4.09
CA VAL A 34 -3.99 -7.41 -3.15
C VAL A 34 -3.71 -5.91 -3.24
N LEU A 35 -3.65 -5.35 -4.44
CA LEU A 35 -3.44 -3.91 -4.65
C LEU A 35 -4.63 -3.08 -4.15
N LEU A 36 -5.86 -3.54 -4.37
CA LEU A 36 -7.06 -2.89 -3.83
C LEU A 36 -7.03 -2.86 -2.30
N ASN A 37 -6.63 -3.97 -1.66
CA ASN A 37 -6.45 -4.01 -0.22
C ASN A 37 -5.37 -3.04 0.26
N VAL A 38 -4.23 -2.95 -0.43
CA VAL A 38 -3.19 -1.96 -0.12
C VAL A 38 -3.76 -0.53 -0.18
N SER A 39 -4.50 -0.18 -1.23
CA SER A 39 -5.16 1.12 -1.37
C SER A 39 -6.15 1.41 -0.24
N ASN A 40 -6.93 0.42 0.19
CA ASN A 40 -7.84 0.56 1.33
C ASN A 40 -7.09 0.87 2.63
N TYR A 41 -6.02 0.13 2.94
CA TYR A 41 -5.26 0.36 4.17
C TYR A 41 -4.49 1.69 4.14
N LEU A 42 -3.99 2.12 2.98
CA LEU A 42 -3.39 3.45 2.82
C LEU A 42 -4.42 4.56 3.03
N THR A 43 -5.68 4.35 2.60
CA THR A 43 -6.78 5.29 2.83
C THR A 43 -7.08 5.44 4.32
N PHE A 44 -7.13 4.34 5.07
CA PHE A 44 -7.28 4.38 6.53
C PHE A 44 -6.10 5.09 7.20
N ALA A 45 -4.86 4.70 6.86
CA ALA A 45 -3.66 5.31 7.42
C ALA A 45 -3.59 6.82 7.15
N TYR A 46 -3.94 7.25 5.93
CA TYR A 46 -4.00 8.67 5.57
C TYR A 46 -5.06 9.41 6.38
N SER A 47 -6.27 8.84 6.48
CA SER A 47 -7.41 9.48 7.17
C SER A 47 -7.14 9.65 8.66
N ASP A 48 -6.62 8.62 9.31
CA ASP A 48 -6.29 8.66 10.74
C ASP A 48 -5.11 9.58 11.01
N SER A 49 -4.07 9.54 10.17
CA SER A 49 -2.92 10.43 10.28
C SER A 49 -3.30 11.90 10.03
N ARG A 50 -4.25 12.18 9.13
CA ARG A 50 -4.77 13.53 8.91
C ARG A 50 -5.50 14.07 10.14
N ARG A 51 -6.35 13.24 10.76
CA ARG A 51 -7.03 13.59 12.02
C ARG A 51 -6.05 13.77 13.17
N ALA A 52 -4.96 13.01 13.20
CA ALA A 52 -3.90 13.18 14.19
C ALA A 52 -3.18 14.52 13.99
N LEU A 53 -2.88 14.89 12.75
CA LEU A 53 -2.20 16.14 12.40
C LEU A 53 -2.92 17.38 12.92
N GLU A 54 -4.25 17.40 12.89
CA GLU A 54 -5.07 18.51 13.42
C GLU A 54 -4.89 18.75 14.93
N ARG A 55 -4.35 17.76 15.66
CA ARG A 55 -4.16 17.80 17.12
C ARG A 55 -2.70 18.01 17.54
N VAL A 56 -1.77 18.08 16.58
CA VAL A 56 -0.35 18.27 16.86
C VAL A 56 -0.05 19.75 16.99
N GLU A 57 0.36 20.18 18.19
CA GLU A 57 0.79 21.55 18.47
C GLU A 57 2.28 21.76 18.17
N ASP A 58 3.10 20.71 18.31
CA ASP A 58 4.53 20.75 18.04
C ASP A 58 4.82 20.83 16.54
N GLU A 59 5.48 21.91 16.12
CA GLU A 59 5.71 22.20 14.71
C GLU A 59 6.61 21.17 14.03
N GLU A 60 7.65 20.68 14.72
CA GLU A 60 8.56 19.68 14.15
C GLU A 60 7.82 18.36 13.88
N THR A 61 7.06 17.87 14.87
CA THR A 61 6.22 16.68 14.74
C THR A 61 5.17 16.86 13.65
N ARG A 62 4.59 18.06 13.53
CA ARG A 62 3.60 18.39 12.49
C ARG A 62 4.20 18.30 11.09
N GLN A 63 5.40 18.83 10.88
CA GLN A 63 6.10 18.73 9.59
C GLN A 63 6.48 17.30 9.26
N LEU A 64 7.01 16.54 10.22
CA LEU A 64 7.31 15.12 10.04
C LEU A 64 6.06 14.31 9.64
N LEU A 65 4.93 14.57 10.28
CA LEU A 65 3.67 13.90 9.95
C LEU A 65 3.14 14.33 8.58
N LEU A 66 3.28 15.61 8.19
CA LEU A 66 2.97 16.08 6.82
C LEU A 66 3.80 15.35 5.76
N HIS A 67 5.10 15.14 6.02
CA HIS A 67 5.96 14.36 5.13
C HIS A 67 5.50 12.90 5.02
N GLY A 68 5.15 12.27 6.15
CA GLY A 68 4.59 10.92 6.17
C GLY A 68 3.27 10.80 5.39
N LEU A 69 2.35 11.75 5.59
CA LEU A 69 1.09 11.84 4.85
C LEU A 69 1.32 11.95 3.34
N ARG A 70 2.29 12.76 2.91
CA ARG A 70 2.65 12.88 1.50
C ARG A 70 3.18 11.55 0.94
N ALA A 71 4.02 10.84 1.70
CA ALA A 71 4.50 9.52 1.30
C ALA A 71 3.36 8.49 1.14
N ILE A 72 2.36 8.50 2.04
CA ILE A 72 1.16 7.65 1.94
C ILE A 72 0.37 7.97 0.67
N GLN A 73 0.15 9.24 0.35
CA GLN A 73 -0.56 9.64 -0.88
C GLN A 73 0.16 9.15 -2.14
N ILE A 74 1.49 9.25 -2.17
CA ILE A 74 2.29 8.76 -3.30
C ILE A 74 2.15 7.24 -3.41
N ALA A 75 2.31 6.51 -2.30
CA ALA A 75 2.15 5.06 -2.29
C ALA A 75 0.76 4.62 -2.78
N TRP A 76 -0.29 5.35 -2.37
CA TRP A 76 -1.65 5.07 -2.79
C TRP A 76 -1.84 5.29 -4.30
N GLY A 77 -1.35 6.41 -4.83
CA GLY A 77 -1.39 6.67 -6.27
C GLY A 77 -0.59 5.64 -7.09
N GLN A 78 0.53 5.13 -6.57
CA GLN A 78 1.30 4.06 -7.24
C GLN A 78 0.54 2.72 -7.24
N ALA A 79 -0.10 2.36 -6.13
CA ALA A 79 -0.89 1.13 -6.03
C ALA A 79 -2.11 1.16 -6.96
N ASP A 80 -2.83 2.28 -7.00
CA ASP A 80 -3.97 2.52 -7.89
C ASP A 80 -3.58 2.47 -9.37
N ALA A 81 -2.47 3.12 -9.74
CA ALA A 81 -1.94 3.08 -11.11
C ALA A 81 -1.57 1.67 -11.56
N LEU A 82 -0.97 0.87 -10.66
CA LEU A 82 -0.61 -0.52 -10.94
C LEU A 82 -1.85 -1.40 -11.10
N ALA A 83 -2.85 -1.29 -10.21
CA ALA A 83 -4.10 -2.02 -10.32
C ALA A 83 -4.79 -1.73 -11.66
N SER A 84 -4.91 -0.45 -12.02
CA SER A 84 -5.46 0.00 -13.30
C SER A 84 -4.68 -0.53 -14.52
N ALA A 85 -3.35 -0.67 -14.41
CA ALA A 85 -2.52 -1.21 -15.49
C ALA A 85 -2.76 -2.73 -15.68
N LEU A 86 -2.92 -3.47 -14.58
CA LEU A 86 -3.19 -4.90 -14.61
C LEU A 86 -4.58 -5.22 -15.15
N GLU A 87 -5.62 -4.50 -14.72
CA GLU A 87 -6.98 -4.63 -15.27
C GLU A 87 -7.00 -4.44 -16.80
N ARG A 88 -6.31 -3.40 -17.30
CA ARG A 88 -6.19 -3.13 -18.73
C ARG A 88 -5.39 -4.20 -19.49
N LYS A 89 -4.44 -4.88 -18.84
CA LYS A 89 -3.65 -5.96 -19.45
C LYS A 89 -4.45 -7.25 -19.52
N GLY A 90 -5.23 -7.58 -18.48
CA GLY A 90 -6.16 -8.71 -18.47
C GLY A 90 -7.27 -8.58 -19.52
N GLY A 91 -7.74 -7.36 -19.79
CA GLY A 91 -8.75 -7.08 -20.81
C GLY A 91 -8.29 -7.14 -22.28
N ARG A 92 -6.98 -7.25 -22.57
CA ARG A 92 -6.45 -7.38 -23.94
C ARG A 92 -6.29 -8.83 -24.42
N GLY A 93 -6.69 -9.82 -23.63
CA GLY A 93 -6.54 -11.25 -23.94
C GLY A 93 -7.72 -11.91 -24.66
N ILE A 94 -8.76 -11.16 -25.03
CA ILE A 94 -9.94 -11.68 -25.73
C ILE A 94 -10.27 -10.75 -26.91
N ALA A 95 -9.61 -11.01 -28.04
CA ALA A 95 -9.97 -10.55 -29.37
C ALA A 95 -9.65 -11.67 -30.36
#